data_AF-A0A1I5XK38-F1
#
_entry.id   AF-A0A1I5XK38-F1
#
_cell.length_a   1.000
_cell.length_b   1.000
_cell.length_c   1.000
_cell.angle_alpha   90.00
_cell.angle_beta   90.00
_cell.angle_gamma   90.00
#
_symmetry.space_group_name_H-M   'P 1'
#
loop_
_entity.id
_entity.type
_entity.pdbx_description
1 polymer ?
#
loop_
_entity_poly.entity_id
_entity_poly.type
_entity_poly.pdbx_seq_one_letter_code
_entity_poly.pdbx_strand_id
1 'polypeptide(L)'
;MDHIEKVLNVQYVFVLVKNDAEIELKIDQEDFILNADDELDIPLEMILRKNHLTLTDLYTMNVQKLLFVRKDDGHSITLKQICLDINL
;
A
#
# COMPACT_ATOMS: atom_id res chain seq x y z
N MET A 1 -18.83 15.03 27.66
CA MET A 1 -17.74 14.10 27.98
C MET A 1 -18.09 12.88 27.13
N ASP A 2 -17.58 12.67 25.92
CA ASP A 2 -16.24 12.92 25.37
C ASP A 2 -16.35 13.05 23.84
N HIS A 3 -16.25 14.27 23.30
CA HIS A 3 -16.20 14.54 21.85
C HIS A 3 -14.75 14.85 21.41
N ILE A 4 -13.76 14.20 22.03
CA ILE A 4 -12.35 14.48 21.83
C ILE A 4 -11.60 13.16 21.70
N GLU A 5 -11.73 12.47 20.56
CA GLU A 5 -10.77 11.40 20.18
C GLU A 5 -10.86 10.91 18.72
N LYS A 6 -11.65 11.54 17.83
CA LYS A 6 -11.61 11.22 16.39
C LYS A 6 -10.64 12.12 15.63
N VAL A 7 -9.37 12.09 16.04
CA VAL A 7 -8.32 12.82 15.31
C VAL A 7 -7.14 11.86 15.14
N LEU A 8 -6.94 11.42 13.89
CA LEU A 8 -5.71 10.88 13.30
C LEU A 8 -5.36 9.40 13.54
N ASN A 9 -6.14 8.48 12.98
CA ASN A 9 -5.64 7.12 12.72
C ASN A 9 -5.68 6.80 11.23
N VAL A 10 -5.09 7.69 10.43
CA VAL A 10 -4.90 7.47 8.99
C VAL A 10 -3.76 6.49 8.82
N GLN A 11 -4.07 5.28 8.38
CA GLN A 11 -3.07 4.27 8.05
C GLN A 11 -3.09 4.00 6.56
N TYR A 12 -1.91 3.98 5.96
CA TYR A 12 -1.76 3.61 4.57
C TYR A 12 -1.29 2.16 4.50
N VAL A 13 -1.87 1.38 3.60
CA VAL A 13 -1.48 -0.01 3.36
C VAL A 13 -1.43 -0.26 1.85
N PHE A 14 -0.50 -1.10 1.43
CA PHE A 14 -0.54 -1.70 0.11
C PHE A 14 -1.15 -3.09 0.21
N VAL A 15 -2.18 -3.36 -0.59
CA VAL A 15 -2.81 -4.68 -0.68
C VAL A 15 -2.40 -5.33 -1.99
N LEU A 16 -1.63 -6.40 -1.91
CA LEU A 16 -1.30 -7.25 -3.04
C LEU A 16 -2.43 -8.26 -3.25
N VAL A 17 -3.15 -8.15 -4.36
CA VAL A 17 -4.24 -9.05 -4.72
C VAL A 17 -3.73 -10.10 -5.68
N LYS A 18 -3.75 -11.37 -5.26
CA LYS A 18 -3.52 -12.55 -6.09
C LYS A 18 -4.80 -13.38 -6.20
N ASN A 19 -4.82 -14.36 -7.11
CA ASN A 19 -6.00 -15.17 -7.46
C ASN A 19 -6.91 -15.56 -6.27
N ASP A 20 -6.33 -15.98 -5.15
CA ASP A 20 -7.08 -16.53 -4.01
C ASP A 20 -6.67 -15.92 -2.66
N ALA A 21 -5.83 -14.88 -2.65
CA ALA A 21 -5.43 -14.25 -1.40
C ALA A 21 -4.99 -12.81 -1.57
N GLU A 22 -4.99 -12.11 -0.45
CA GLU A 22 -4.58 -10.72 -0.33
C GLU A 22 -3.45 -10.63 0.70
N ILE A 23 -2.39 -9.90 0.36
CA ILE A 23 -1.27 -9.65 1.27
C ILE A 23 -1.24 -8.16 1.56
N GLU A 24 -1.49 -7.81 2.82
CA GLU A 24 -1.43 -6.43 3.28
C GLU A 24 -0.02 -6.08 3.75
N LEU A 25 0.60 -5.11 3.07
CA LEU A 25 1.86 -4.52 3.45
C LEU A 25 1.58 -3.22 4.19
N LYS A 26 1.98 -3.17 5.46
CA LYS A 26 1.88 -1.95 6.25
C LYS A 26 2.89 -0.92 5.76
N ILE A 27 2.44 0.33 5.71
CA ILE A 27 3.27 1.47 5.36
C ILE A 27 3.40 2.31 6.62
N ASP A 28 4.63 2.51 7.06
CA ASP A 28 4.94 3.35 8.20
C ASP A 28 5.19 4.79 7.72
N GLN A 29 5.06 5.75 8.63
CA GLN A 29 5.31 7.17 8.32
C GLN A 29 6.73 7.44 7.82
N GLU A 30 7.68 6.58 8.18
CA GLU A 30 9.08 6.65 7.75
C GLU A 30 9.28 6.20 6.29
N ASP A 31 8.33 5.45 5.72
CA ASP A 31 8.40 5.01 4.32
C ASP A 31 7.93 6.09 3.33
N PHE A 32 7.38 7.19 3.83
CA PHE A 32 7.00 8.33 3.01
C PHE A 32 8.25 9.12 2.65
N ILE A 33 8.48 9.28 1.36
CA ILE A 33 9.55 10.13 0.85
C ILE A 33 8.94 11.37 0.21
N LEU A 34 9.56 12.50 0.49
CA LEU A 34 9.27 13.73 -0.25
C LEU A 34 9.88 13.56 -1.65
N ASN A 35 9.02 13.52 -2.67
CA ASN A 35 9.48 13.52 -4.05
C ASN A 35 9.96 14.94 -4.45
N ALA A 36 10.54 15.06 -5.65
CA ALA A 36 11.09 16.33 -6.14
C ALA A 36 10.04 17.43 -6.40
N ASP A 37 8.75 17.12 -6.26
CA ASP A 37 7.61 18.03 -6.44
C ASP A 37 7.01 18.46 -5.08
N ASP A 38 7.73 18.23 -3.97
CA ASP A 38 7.23 18.45 -2.60
C ASP A 38 5.98 17.59 -2.25
N GLU A 39 5.67 16.56 -3.05
CA GLU A 39 4.59 15.61 -2.78
C GLU A 39 5.11 14.39 -2.00
N LEU A 40 4.29 13.89 -1.07
CA LEU A 40 4.56 12.65 -0.37
C LEU A 40 4.33 11.47 -1.31
N ASP A 41 5.40 10.84 -1.76
CA ASP A 41 5.37 9.62 -2.55
C ASP A 41 5.82 8.42 -1.71
N ILE A 42 5.34 7.24 -2.06
CA ILE A 42 5.65 6.01 -1.33
C ILE A 42 6.14 4.99 -2.37
N PRO A 43 7.46 4.76 -2.45
CA PRO A 43 8.04 3.90 -3.45
C PRO A 43 7.67 2.46 -3.12
N LEU A 44 6.88 1.85 -3.99
CA LEU A 44 6.47 0.46 -3.85
C LEU A 44 7.69 -0.47 -3.65
N GLU A 45 8.79 -0.22 -4.36
CA GLU A 45 10.01 -1.02 -4.23
C GLU A 45 10.57 -1.00 -2.79
N MET A 46 10.47 0.12 -2.07
CA MET A 46 10.93 0.23 -0.68
C MET A 46 10.07 -0.63 0.25
N ILE A 47 8.75 -0.56 0.09
CA ILE A 47 7.80 -1.37 0.89
C ILE A 47 8.01 -2.86 0.63
N LEU A 48 8.21 -3.24 -0.62
CA LEU A 48 8.51 -4.63 -0.98
C LEU A 48 9.81 -5.09 -0.32
N ARG A 49 10.90 -4.33 -0.45
CA ARG A 49 12.19 -4.67 0.16
C ARG A 49 12.11 -4.78 1.68
N LYS A 50 11.35 -3.91 2.35
CA LYS A 50 11.10 -3.97 3.80
C LYS A 50 10.43 -5.30 4.21
N ASN A 51 9.62 -5.87 3.32
CA ASN A 51 8.98 -7.17 3.50
C ASN A 51 9.75 -8.33 2.87
N HIS A 52 11.02 -8.12 2.47
CA HIS A 52 11.86 -9.08 1.75
C HIS A 52 11.23 -9.60 0.45
N LEU A 53 10.41 -8.78 -0.20
CA LEU A 53 9.81 -9.03 -1.49
C LEU A 53 10.48 -8.18 -2.57
N THR A 54 10.44 -8.67 -3.80
CA THR A 54 10.82 -7.91 -5.00
C THR A 54 9.64 -7.81 -5.96
N LEU A 55 9.74 -6.93 -6.97
CA LEU A 55 8.78 -6.92 -8.06
C LEU A 55 8.69 -8.29 -8.74
N THR A 56 9.82 -8.98 -8.91
CA THR A 56 9.90 -10.36 -9.45
C THR A 56 9.14 -11.37 -8.59
N ASP A 57 9.16 -11.21 -7.27
CA ASP A 57 8.34 -12.04 -6.38
C ASP A 57 6.85 -11.80 -6.62
N LEU A 58 6.41 -10.56 -6.85
CA LEU A 58 5.01 -10.28 -7.20
C LEU A 58 4.58 -11.04 -8.46
N TYR A 59 5.45 -11.06 -9.49
CA TYR A 59 5.21 -11.82 -10.71
C TYR A 59 5.14 -13.32 -10.44
N THR A 60 6.06 -13.86 -9.64
CA THR A 60 6.13 -15.29 -9.27
C THR A 60 4.96 -15.70 -8.38
N MET A 61 4.48 -14.78 -7.54
CA MET A 61 3.30 -14.94 -6.68
C MET A 61 1.98 -14.80 -7.45
N ASN A 62 2.02 -14.54 -8.77
CA ASN A 62 0.84 -14.29 -9.59
C ASN A 62 -0.04 -13.17 -9.02
N VAL A 63 0.60 -12.11 -8.48
CA VAL A 63 -0.11 -10.90 -8.04
C VAL A 63 -0.70 -10.24 -9.27
N GLN A 64 -2.03 -10.14 -9.31
CA GLN A 64 -2.73 -9.52 -10.42
C GLN A 64 -2.79 -8.01 -10.29
N LYS A 65 -2.96 -7.53 -9.05
CA LYS A 65 -3.24 -6.12 -8.79
C LYS A 65 -2.64 -5.69 -7.46
N LEU A 66 -2.33 -4.42 -7.40
CA LEU A 66 -1.79 -3.77 -6.23
C LEU A 66 -2.65 -2.57 -5.90
N LEU A 67 -3.22 -2.55 -4.70
CA LEU A 67 -4.12 -1.51 -4.23
C LEU A 67 -3.41 -0.69 -3.17
N PHE A 68 -3.24 0.59 -3.42
CA PHE A 68 -2.85 1.55 -2.40
C PHE A 68 -4.11 2.00 -1.67
N VAL A 69 -4.26 1.60 -0.41
CA VAL A 69 -5.47 1.84 0.38
C VAL A 69 -5.12 2.72 1.57
N ARG A 70 -5.89 3.80 1.72
CA ARG A 70 -5.93 4.61 2.93
C ARG A 70 -7.06 4.10 3.82
N LYS A 71 -6.72 3.68 5.02
CA LYS A 71 -7.65 3.33 6.09
C LYS A 71 -7.82 4.53 7.02
N ASP A 72 -9.05 4.99 7.19
CA ASP A 72 -9.43 6.16 8.00
C ASP A 72 -10.66 5.80 8.83
N ASP A 73 -10.53 5.73 10.16
CA ASP A 73 -11.65 5.56 11.11
C ASP A 73 -12.70 4.50 10.73
N GLY A 74 -12.24 3.32 10.28
CA GLY A 74 -13.09 2.19 9.87
C GLY A 74 -13.51 2.18 8.39
N HIS A 75 -13.09 3.18 7.60
CA HIS A 75 -13.29 3.25 6.17
C HIS A 75 -11.99 2.94 5.43
N SER A 76 -12.07 2.12 4.39
CA SER A 76 -10.96 1.82 3.49
C SER A 76 -11.21 2.46 2.13
N ILE A 77 -10.32 3.36 1.71
CA ILE A 77 -10.40 4.07 0.43
C ILE A 77 -9.19 3.68 -0.42
N THR A 78 -9.43 3.08 -1.58
CA THR A 78 -8.36 2.83 -2.56
C THR A 78 -7.97 4.15 -3.23
N LEU A 79 -6.75 4.61 -2.96
CA LEU A 79 -6.17 5.81 -3.55
C LEU A 79 -5.58 5.56 -4.93
N LYS A 80 -4.96 4.39 -5.12
CA LYS A 80 -4.33 4.02 -6.39
C LYS A 80 -4.49 2.52 -6.61
N GLN A 81 -4.76 2.12 -7.84
CA GLN A 81 -4.74 0.73 -8.25
C GLN A 81 -3.74 0.59 -9.39
N ILE A 82 -2.83 -0.37 -9.26
CA ILE A 82 -1.88 -0.75 -10.28
C ILE A 82 -2.21 -2.18 -10.67
N CYS A 83 -2.70 -2.38 -11.88
CA CYS A 83 -2.84 -3.73 -12.44
C CYS A 83 -1.46 -4.16 -12.92
N LEU A 84 -0.95 -5.27 -12.37
CA LEU A 84 0.17 -5.96 -12.95
C LEU A 84 -0.44 -6.81 -14.07
N ASP A 85 -0.48 -6.25 -15.28
CA ASP A 85 -0.87 -7.01 -16.47
C ASP A 85 0.24 -8.05 -16.73
N ILE A 86 0.09 -9.21 -16.10
CA ILE A 86 0.94 -10.38 -16.32
C ILE A 86 0.54 -11.03 -17.65
N ASN A 87 0.76 -10.31 -18.76
CA ASN A 87 0.86 -10.91 -20.07
C ASN A 87 2.30 -11.42 -20.21
N LEU A 88 2.50 -12.68 -19.80
CA LEU A 88 3.74 -13.43 -20.01
C LEU A 88 3.54 -14.36 -21.21
#